data_AF-A0A1F3T5J7-F1
#
_entry.id   AF-A0A1F3T5J7-F1
#
_cell.length_a   1.000
_cell.length_b   1.000
_cell.length_c   1.000
_cell.angle_alpha   90.00
_cell.angle_beta   90.00
_cell.angle_gamma   90.00
#
_symmetry.space_group_name_H-M   'P 1'
#
loop_
_entity.id
_entity.type
_entity.pdbx_description
1 polymer ?
#
loop_
_entity_poly.entity_id
_entity_poly.type
_entity_poly.pdbx_seq_one_letter_code
_entity_poly.pdbx_strand_id
1 'polypeptide(L)'
;MKKFIIFLIVFVCFRPFAHSEELNTVLELVKDDILITHPLKLDQKFKKKIQIIRSRISPAQVNILFKYNLKAEECILWEESLVTIPGYYELRCEMIGSREECQNIWIEEHQQLEKKCKQFEEQIQLVFKKIIFDFSSATKLSANQREVFEVDLNQPKLDSGKFEIKGRVMEANGPYEISSRSLLHKYQTVYFVKK
;
A
#
# COMPACT_ATOMS: atom_id res chain seq x y z
N MET A 1 20.75 22.31 -46.47
CA MET A 1 21.13 23.08 -45.28
C MET A 1 20.29 22.58 -44.10
N LYS A 2 20.91 21.90 -43.13
CA LYS A 2 20.22 21.32 -41.96
C LYS A 2 20.12 22.38 -40.86
N LYS A 3 18.90 22.72 -40.43
CA LYS A 3 18.65 23.63 -39.30
C LYS A 3 18.74 22.81 -38.00
N PHE A 4 19.73 23.08 -37.17
CA PHE A 4 19.79 22.59 -35.79
C PHE A 4 18.96 23.52 -34.92
N ILE A 5 17.93 22.98 -34.25
CA ILE A 5 17.18 23.68 -33.20
C ILE A 5 17.90 23.39 -31.88
N ILE A 6 18.52 24.41 -31.30
CA ILE A 6 19.15 24.35 -29.98
C ILE A 6 18.04 24.59 -28.95
N PHE A 7 17.67 23.55 -28.19
CA PHE A 7 16.82 23.69 -27.02
C PHE A 7 17.67 24.23 -25.87
N LEU A 8 17.41 25.48 -25.49
CA LEU A 8 18.03 26.14 -24.34
C LEU A 8 17.34 25.66 -23.06
N ILE A 9 17.97 24.76 -22.30
CA ILE A 9 17.53 24.43 -20.93
C ILE A 9 18.03 25.56 -20.02
N VAL A 10 17.14 26.44 -19.60
CA VAL A 10 17.45 27.48 -18.61
C VAL A 10 17.56 26.80 -17.24
N PHE A 11 18.80 26.56 -16.80
CA PHE A 11 19.10 26.30 -15.39
C PHE A 11 18.96 27.62 -14.62
N VAL A 12 17.83 27.81 -13.93
CA VAL A 12 17.72 28.87 -12.92
C VAL A 12 18.46 28.37 -11.67
N CYS A 13 19.68 28.86 -11.48
CA CYS A 13 20.44 28.68 -10.25
C CYS A 13 19.78 29.47 -9.10
N PHE A 14 19.02 28.78 -8.25
CA PHE A 14 18.65 29.28 -6.92
C PHE A 14 19.61 28.73 -5.85
N ARG A 15 20.01 29.64 -4.95
CA ARG A 15 21.03 29.49 -3.90
C ARG A 15 20.80 28.30 -2.94
N PRO A 16 21.86 27.78 -2.30
CA PRO A 16 21.75 26.67 -1.36
C PRO A 16 21.25 27.20 -0.01
N PHE A 17 19.96 27.01 0.27
CA PHE A 17 19.51 26.93 1.65
C PHE A 17 19.62 25.48 2.08
N ALA A 18 20.40 25.24 3.13
CA ALA A 18 20.37 23.98 3.87
C ALA A 18 18.97 23.81 4.47
N HIS A 19 18.09 23.17 3.71
CA HIS A 19 16.81 22.65 4.16
C HIS A 19 16.75 21.22 3.66
N SER A 20 16.50 20.30 4.59
CA SER A 20 16.05 18.93 4.37
C SER A 20 15.42 18.77 2.98
N GLU A 21 16.13 18.12 2.05
CA GLU A 21 15.61 17.73 0.74
C GLU A 21 14.52 16.66 0.93
N GLU A 22 13.36 17.06 1.46
CA GLU A 22 12.12 16.34 1.21
C GLU A 22 11.85 16.53 -0.28
N LEU A 23 12.42 15.65 -1.12
CA LEU A 23 12.09 15.55 -2.54
C LEU A 23 10.58 15.36 -2.65
N ASN A 24 9.85 16.43 -2.93
CA ASN A 24 8.44 16.39 -3.27
C ASN A 24 8.32 15.64 -4.59
N THR A 25 7.74 14.44 -4.56
CA THR A 25 7.46 13.71 -5.80
C THR A 25 6.19 14.28 -6.40
N VAL A 26 6.30 14.88 -7.58
CA VAL A 26 5.15 15.36 -8.35
C VAL A 26 4.66 14.25 -9.27
N LEU A 27 3.37 13.91 -9.17
CA LEU A 27 2.71 12.88 -9.96
C LEU A 27 1.58 13.52 -10.77
N GLU A 28 1.74 13.55 -12.10
CA GLU A 28 0.63 13.84 -12.99
C GLU A 28 -0.15 12.56 -13.26
N LEU A 29 -1.43 12.54 -12.88
CA LEU A 29 -2.25 11.34 -12.95
C LEU A 29 -2.74 11.11 -14.37
N VAL A 30 -2.02 10.28 -15.12
CA VAL A 30 -2.36 9.86 -16.50
C VAL A 30 -2.55 8.35 -16.65
N LYS A 31 -2.31 7.57 -15.59
CA LYS A 31 -2.41 6.10 -15.57
C LYS A 31 -3.02 5.62 -14.25
N ASP A 32 -3.63 4.45 -14.31
CA ASP A 32 -4.29 3.81 -13.16
C ASP A 32 -3.29 3.27 -12.14
N ASP A 33 -2.08 2.91 -12.56
CA ASP A 33 -1.04 2.36 -11.68
C ASP A 33 0.25 3.17 -11.75
N ILE A 34 0.76 3.57 -10.58
CA ILE A 34 2.01 4.31 -10.43
C ILE A 34 2.88 3.63 -9.37
N LEU A 35 4.11 3.30 -9.74
CA LEU A 35 5.13 2.80 -8.83
C LEU A 35 6.03 3.95 -8.39
N ILE A 36 6.04 4.25 -7.09
CA ILE A 36 7.01 5.18 -6.51
C ILE A 36 8.24 4.39 -6.08
N THR A 37 9.33 4.60 -6.81
CA THR A 37 10.65 4.10 -6.41
C THR A 37 11.35 5.18 -5.60
N HIS A 38 11.70 4.85 -4.35
CA HIS A 38 12.56 5.68 -3.53
C HIS A 38 13.73 4.81 -3.03
N PRO A 39 14.98 5.28 -3.11
CA PRO A 39 16.08 4.58 -2.48
C PRO A 39 15.82 4.57 -0.97
N LEU A 40 15.57 3.39 -0.42
CA LEU A 40 15.40 3.19 1.01
C LEU A 40 16.74 2.77 1.59
N LYS A 41 17.25 3.53 2.56
CA LYS A 41 18.32 3.04 3.42
C LYS A 41 17.75 1.97 4.34
N LEU A 42 18.54 0.96 4.67
CA LEU A 42 18.17 -0.04 5.65
C LEU A 42 17.88 0.66 7.00
N ASP A 43 16.87 0.19 7.72
CA ASP A 43 16.47 0.72 9.04
C ASP A 43 15.94 2.18 9.05
N GLN A 44 15.50 2.69 7.89
CA GLN A 44 14.87 3.99 7.80
C GLN A 44 13.36 3.89 7.70
N LYS A 45 12.64 4.68 8.54
CA LYS A 45 11.19 4.87 8.42
C LYS A 45 10.84 5.50 7.08
N PHE A 46 9.76 5.04 6.47
CA PHE A 46 9.23 5.66 5.27
C PHE A 46 8.56 7.00 5.60
N LYS A 47 9.04 8.08 4.98
CA LYS A 47 8.38 9.38 4.98
C LYS A 47 8.47 9.99 3.60
N LYS A 48 7.33 10.35 3.01
CA LYS A 48 7.29 10.91 1.66
C LYS A 48 6.13 11.89 1.50
N LYS A 49 6.41 13.04 0.89
CA LYS A 49 5.40 13.96 0.40
C LYS A 49 5.20 13.77 -1.10
N ILE A 50 3.95 13.68 -1.51
CA ILE A 50 3.56 13.48 -2.90
C ILE A 50 2.63 14.62 -3.28
N GLN A 51 2.98 15.35 -4.33
CA GLN A 51 2.06 16.27 -4.99
C GLN A 51 1.38 15.53 -6.14
N ILE A 52 0.06 15.59 -6.18
CA ILE A 52 -0.80 14.89 -7.13
C ILE A 52 -1.48 15.94 -7.98
N ILE A 53 -1.25 15.88 -9.29
CA ILE A 53 -1.89 16.75 -10.26
C ILE A 53 -2.96 15.95 -10.98
N ARG A 54 -4.21 16.37 -10.80
CA ARG A 54 -5.39 15.78 -11.46
C ARG A 54 -5.86 16.70 -12.59
N SER A 55 -6.25 16.10 -13.70
CA SER A 55 -6.84 16.77 -14.86
C SER A 55 -8.04 15.99 -15.38
N ARG A 56 -8.67 16.45 -16.47
CA ARG A 56 -9.80 15.74 -17.10
C ARG A 56 -9.46 14.32 -17.57
N ILE A 57 -8.20 14.04 -17.92
CA ILE A 57 -7.76 12.72 -18.38
C ILE A 57 -7.38 11.79 -17.23
N SER A 58 -7.37 12.29 -15.99
CA SER A 58 -6.99 11.48 -14.85
C SER A 58 -8.03 10.39 -14.58
N PRO A 59 -7.57 9.17 -14.27
CA PRO A 59 -8.47 8.09 -13.90
C PRO A 59 -9.33 8.40 -12.67
N ALA A 60 -10.48 7.73 -12.59
CA ALA A 60 -11.34 7.79 -11.41
C ALA A 60 -10.67 7.14 -10.18
N GLN A 61 -9.79 6.16 -10.39
CA GLN A 61 -9.03 5.50 -9.32
C GLN A 61 -7.57 5.36 -9.74
N VAL A 62 -6.65 5.69 -8.84
CA VAL A 62 -5.21 5.54 -9.07
C VAL A 62 -4.58 4.75 -7.94
N ASN A 63 -3.88 3.70 -8.30
CA ASN A 63 -3.11 2.85 -7.42
C ASN A 63 -1.67 3.34 -7.32
N ILE A 64 -1.27 3.73 -6.11
CA ILE A 64 0.12 4.03 -5.80
C ILE A 64 0.74 2.85 -5.07
N LEU A 65 1.76 2.24 -5.69
CA LEU A 65 2.58 1.22 -5.06
C LEU A 65 3.91 1.83 -4.62
N PHE A 66 4.33 1.52 -3.40
CA PHE A 66 5.65 1.91 -2.90
C PHE A 66 6.22 0.84 -1.98
N LYS A 67 7.55 0.86 -1.85
CA LYS A 67 8.29 -0.04 -0.96
C LYS A 67 8.54 0.67 0.37
N TYR A 68 8.68 -0.09 1.45
CA TYR A 68 9.11 0.41 2.75
C TYR A 68 9.78 -0.70 3.56
N ASN A 69 10.56 -0.31 4.57
CA ASN A 69 11.18 -1.25 5.50
C ASN A 69 10.18 -1.59 6.61
N LEU A 70 9.94 -2.89 6.83
CA LEU A 70 9.20 -3.42 7.96
C LEU A 70 10.15 -4.23 8.83
N LYS A 71 10.27 -3.85 10.09
CA LYS A 71 10.94 -4.66 11.11
C LYS A 71 9.95 -5.70 11.62
N ALA A 72 10.24 -6.98 11.48
CA ALA A 72 9.37 -8.04 11.94
C ALA A 72 10.20 -9.13 12.62
N GLU A 73 9.61 -9.79 13.61
CA GLU A 73 10.18 -11.01 14.17
C GLU A 73 9.88 -12.16 13.21
N GLU A 74 10.94 -12.79 12.72
CA GLU A 74 10.83 -14.00 11.91
C GLU A 74 11.39 -15.19 12.66
N CYS A 75 10.76 -16.35 12.44
CA CYS A 75 11.27 -17.59 12.96
C CYS A 75 12.47 -18.06 12.15
N ILE A 76 13.65 -18.07 12.76
CA ILE A 76 14.90 -18.52 12.13
C ILE A 76 15.23 -19.98 12.43
N LEU A 77 14.61 -20.55 13.47
CA LEU A 77 14.81 -21.94 13.85
C LEU A 77 13.46 -22.61 14.15
N TRP A 78 13.13 -23.60 13.33
CA TRP A 78 11.96 -24.44 13.50
C TRP A 78 12.33 -25.73 14.21
N GLU A 79 11.50 -26.13 15.16
CA GLU A 79 11.55 -27.45 15.78
C GLU A 79 10.33 -28.24 15.32
N GLU A 80 10.60 -29.41 14.77
CA GLU A 80 9.58 -30.37 14.37
C GLU A 80 9.44 -31.40 15.47
N SER A 81 8.20 -31.60 15.94
CA SER A 81 7.89 -32.63 16.92
C SER A 81 6.68 -33.42 16.46
N LEU A 82 6.73 -34.74 16.63
CA LEU A 82 5.56 -35.59 16.47
C LEU A 82 4.67 -35.41 17.69
N VAL A 83 3.46 -34.91 17.47
CA VAL A 83 2.43 -34.81 18.49
C VAL A 83 1.34 -35.84 18.20
N THR A 84 0.91 -36.51 19.25
CA THR A 84 -0.23 -37.43 19.18
C THR A 84 -1.51 -36.61 19.26
N ILE A 85 -2.31 -36.65 18.19
CA ILE A 85 -3.65 -36.07 18.18
C ILE A 85 -4.61 -37.15 18.68
N PRO A 86 -5.30 -36.95 19.82
CA PRO A 86 -6.24 -37.94 20.33
C PRO A 86 -7.38 -38.13 19.32
N GLY A 87 -7.91 -39.35 19.24
CA GLY A 87 -9.05 -39.65 18.39
C GLY A 87 -10.28 -38.79 18.71
N TYR A 88 -11.03 -38.41 17.69
CA TYR A 88 -12.22 -37.55 17.83
C TYR A 88 -13.30 -37.93 16.82
N TYR A 89 -14.55 -37.54 17.13
CA TYR A 89 -15.64 -37.67 16.17
C TYR A 89 -15.68 -36.45 15.24
N GLU A 90 -15.63 -36.70 13.94
CA GLU A 90 -15.84 -35.69 12.91
C GLU A 90 -17.22 -35.91 12.27
N LEU A 91 -18.04 -34.86 12.19
CA LEU A 91 -19.28 -34.92 11.43
C LEU A 91 -18.94 -34.78 9.94
N ARG A 92 -19.14 -35.85 9.18
CA ARG A 92 -18.98 -35.83 7.72
C ARG A 92 -20.34 -35.92 7.06
N CYS A 93 -20.64 -34.93 6.23
CA CYS A 93 -21.83 -34.91 5.40
C CYS A 93 -21.46 -35.27 3.97
N GLU A 94 -22.17 -36.24 3.39
CA GLU A 94 -22.02 -36.65 2.00
C GLU A 94 -23.37 -36.54 1.28
N MET A 95 -23.31 -36.16 0.00
CA MET A 95 -24.50 -36.07 -0.85
C MET A 95 -24.80 -37.46 -1.43
N ILE A 96 -25.92 -38.05 -1.04
CA ILE A 96 -26.41 -39.31 -1.58
C ILE A 96 -27.64 -39.00 -2.45
N GLY A 97 -27.39 -38.85 -3.76
CA GLY A 97 -28.39 -38.36 -4.71
C GLY A 97 -28.68 -36.86 -4.49
N SER A 98 -29.92 -36.52 -4.10
CA SER A 98 -30.34 -35.15 -3.79
C SER A 98 -30.52 -34.86 -2.30
N ARG A 99 -30.16 -35.80 -1.43
CA ARG A 99 -30.23 -35.65 0.03
C ARG A 99 -28.82 -35.59 0.61
N GLU A 100 -28.64 -34.69 1.57
CA GLU A 100 -27.44 -34.62 2.39
C GLU A 100 -27.63 -35.55 3.59
N GLU A 101 -26.72 -36.50 3.75
CA GLU A 101 -26.70 -37.39 4.91
C GLU A 101 -25.42 -37.14 5.69
N CYS A 102 -25.56 -36.85 6.98
CA CYS A 102 -24.45 -36.56 7.88
C CYS A 102 -24.30 -37.67 8.90
N GLN A 103 -23.08 -38.18 9.05
CA GLN A 103 -22.73 -39.19 10.03
C GLN A 103 -21.51 -38.75 10.83
N ASN A 104 -21.49 -39.10 12.12
CA ASN A 104 -20.30 -38.93 12.94
C ASN A 104 -19.36 -40.11 12.67
N ILE A 105 -18.20 -39.81 12.10
CA ILE A 105 -17.15 -40.80 11.83
C ILE A 105 -16.11 -40.67 12.94
N TRP A 106 -15.71 -41.79 13.51
CA TRP A 106 -14.59 -41.82 14.46
C TRP A 106 -13.28 -41.74 13.70
N ILE A 107 -12.48 -40.72 14.00
CA ILE A 107 -11.11 -40.58 13.51
C ILE A 107 -10.20 -41.11 14.61
N GLU A 108 -9.41 -42.13 14.27
CA GLU A 108 -8.47 -42.75 15.21
C GLU A 108 -7.36 -41.78 15.63
N GLU A 109 -6.75 -42.09 16.77
CA GLU A 109 -5.53 -41.43 17.21
C GLU A 109 -4.46 -41.55 16.11
N HIS A 110 -3.84 -40.44 15.79
CA HIS A 110 -2.78 -40.41 14.79
C HIS A 110 -1.70 -39.41 15.20
N GLN A 111 -0.52 -39.59 14.61
CA GLN A 111 0.58 -38.67 14.82
C GLN A 111 0.56 -37.60 13.74
N GLN A 112 0.69 -36.35 14.17
CA GLN A 112 0.88 -35.22 13.27
C GLN A 112 2.22 -34.57 13.58
N LEU A 113 2.93 -34.18 12.52
CA LEU A 113 4.15 -33.41 12.65
C LEU A 113 3.78 -31.95 12.87
N GLU A 114 4.02 -31.43 14.07
CA GLU A 114 3.78 -30.04 14.42
C GLU A 114 5.09 -29.25 14.31
N LYS A 115 5.01 -28.09 13.65
CA LYS A 115 6.11 -27.13 13.54
C LYS A 115 5.94 -26.03 14.58
N LYS A 116 6.90 -25.91 15.49
CA LYS A 116 6.96 -24.79 16.46
C LYS A 116 8.20 -23.95 16.20
N CYS A 117 8.04 -22.64 16.35
CA CYS A 117 9.19 -21.75 16.30
C CYS A 117 9.97 -21.84 17.62
N LYS A 118 11.26 -22.14 17.53
CA LYS A 118 12.17 -22.22 18.67
C LYS A 118 12.93 -20.93 18.91
N GLN A 119 13.22 -20.20 17.84
CA GLN A 119 13.98 -18.96 17.91
C GLN A 119 13.44 -17.94 16.91
N PHE A 120 13.12 -16.75 17.42
CA PHE A 120 12.78 -15.58 16.64
C PHE A 120 13.98 -14.64 16.56
N GLU A 121 14.14 -13.97 15.42
CA GLU A 121 15.09 -12.88 15.26
C GLU A 121 14.41 -11.70 14.56
N GLU A 122 14.79 -10.49 14.97
CA GLU A 122 14.31 -9.27 14.32
C GLU A 122 14.99 -9.11 12.95
N GLN A 123 14.19 -9.11 11.89
CA GLN A 123 14.68 -8.88 10.54
C GLN A 123 14.00 -7.65 9.92
N ILE A 124 14.78 -6.92 9.12
CA ILE A 124 14.26 -5.81 8.32
C ILE A 124 13.94 -6.36 6.93
N GLN A 125 12.66 -6.31 6.59
CA GLN A 125 12.15 -6.75 5.31
C GLN A 125 11.73 -5.58 4.44
N LEU A 126 11.93 -5.72 3.14
CA LEU A 126 11.41 -4.77 2.17
C LEU A 126 10.01 -5.22 1.74
N VAL A 127 9.00 -4.47 2.19
CA VAL A 127 7.58 -4.79 1.93
C VAL A 127 6.98 -3.78 0.97
N PHE A 128 6.01 -4.21 0.17
CA PHE A 128 5.22 -3.34 -0.69
C PHE A 128 3.92 -2.94 -0.02
N LYS A 129 3.54 -1.67 -0.17
CA LYS A 129 2.21 -1.18 0.20
C LYS A 129 1.55 -0.53 -1.00
N LYS A 130 0.24 -0.75 -1.13
CA LYS A 130 -0.61 -0.15 -2.14
C LYS A 130 -1.59 0.81 -1.47
N ILE A 131 -1.62 2.04 -1.96
CA ILE A 131 -2.61 3.05 -1.63
C ILE A 131 -3.48 3.28 -2.86
N ILE A 132 -4.78 3.44 -2.67
CA ILE A 132 -5.73 3.73 -3.74
C ILE A 132 -6.24 5.16 -3.54
N PHE A 133 -6.01 6.03 -4.51
CA PHE A 133 -6.62 7.35 -4.57
C PHE A 133 -7.91 7.26 -5.38
N ASP A 134 -9.04 7.50 -4.73
CA ASP A 134 -10.36 7.39 -5.32
C ASP A 134 -10.97 8.78 -5.54
N PHE A 135 -11.11 9.13 -6.82
CA PHE A 135 -11.70 10.37 -7.33
C PHE A 135 -13.08 10.13 -7.97
N SER A 136 -13.69 8.96 -7.79
CA SER A 136 -15.01 8.63 -8.36
C SER A 136 -16.10 9.63 -7.96
N SER A 137 -16.00 10.18 -6.74
CA SER A 137 -16.90 11.20 -6.18
C SER A 137 -16.32 12.62 -6.23
N ALA A 138 -15.24 12.83 -6.99
CA ALA A 138 -14.60 14.13 -7.14
C ALA A 138 -15.33 15.01 -8.16
N THR A 139 -15.01 16.31 -8.17
CA THR A 139 -15.57 17.26 -9.14
C THR A 139 -15.21 16.84 -10.57
N LYS A 140 -16.11 16.99 -11.54
CA LYS A 140 -15.76 16.76 -12.95
C LYS A 140 -14.95 17.95 -13.47
N LEU A 141 -13.81 17.68 -14.11
CA LEU A 141 -12.91 18.72 -14.62
C LEU A 141 -13.11 18.95 -16.13
N SER A 142 -13.12 20.23 -16.51
CA SER A 142 -13.06 20.68 -17.90
C SER A 142 -11.65 20.54 -18.47
N ALA A 143 -11.49 20.66 -19.80
CA ALA A 143 -10.22 20.39 -20.48
C ALA A 143 -9.02 21.21 -19.95
N ASN A 144 -9.25 22.45 -19.51
CA ASN A 144 -8.20 23.36 -19.02
C ASN A 144 -8.10 23.40 -17.49
N GLN A 145 -8.95 22.65 -16.78
CA GLN A 145 -8.97 22.65 -15.32
C GLN A 145 -7.98 21.61 -14.79
N ARG A 146 -7.24 22.02 -13.76
CA ARG A 146 -6.36 21.15 -13.00
C ARG A 146 -6.64 21.34 -11.52
N GLU A 147 -6.35 20.29 -10.75
CA GLU A 147 -6.37 20.32 -9.30
C GLU A 147 -5.06 19.73 -8.78
N VAL A 148 -4.56 20.31 -7.71
CA VAL A 148 -3.33 19.90 -7.05
C VAL A 148 -3.65 19.52 -5.62
N PHE A 149 -3.28 18.30 -5.25
CA PHE A 149 -3.39 17.77 -3.90
C PHE A 149 -2.00 17.44 -3.39
N GLU A 150 -1.78 17.57 -2.09
CA GLU A 150 -0.58 17.05 -1.45
C GLU A 150 -0.96 15.94 -0.48
N VAL A 151 -0.24 14.83 -0.55
CA VAL A 151 -0.42 13.67 0.31
C VAL A 151 0.89 13.35 1.01
N ASP A 152 0.85 13.43 2.33
CA ASP A 152 1.91 13.01 3.23
C ASP A 152 1.72 11.55 3.60
N LEU A 153 2.72 10.73 3.30
CA LEU A 153 2.82 9.34 3.69
C LEU A 153 3.88 9.20 4.78
N ASN A 154 3.47 8.76 5.96
CA ASN A 154 4.36 8.61 7.10
C ASN A 154 4.20 7.23 7.75
N GLN A 155 5.30 6.50 7.88
CA GLN A 155 5.40 5.29 8.69
C GLN A 155 5.78 5.69 10.11
N PRO A 156 4.87 5.59 11.10
CA PRO A 156 5.14 6.04 12.46
C PRO A 156 6.22 5.20 13.16
N LYS A 157 6.26 3.88 12.88
CA LYS A 157 7.22 2.94 13.47
C LYS A 157 7.66 1.89 12.44
N LEU A 158 8.92 1.44 12.55
CA LEU A 158 9.49 0.43 11.66
C LEU A 158 8.87 -0.95 11.85
N ASP A 159 8.48 -1.28 13.08
CA ASP A 159 7.82 -2.53 13.48
C ASP A 159 6.34 -2.60 13.09
N SER A 160 5.85 -1.61 12.35
CA SER A 160 4.45 -1.49 12.00
C SER A 160 4.26 -1.31 10.50
N GLY A 161 3.39 -2.16 9.91
CA GLY A 161 2.86 -1.96 8.57
C GLY A 161 1.79 -0.84 8.48
N LYS A 162 1.53 -0.15 9.58
CA LYS A 162 0.58 0.98 9.63
C LYS A 162 1.21 2.23 9.01
N PHE A 163 0.38 3.01 8.32
CA PHE A 163 0.78 4.28 7.73
C PHE A 163 -0.24 5.34 8.10
N GLU A 164 0.28 6.50 8.46
CA GLU A 164 -0.49 7.73 8.55
C GLU A 164 -0.48 8.39 7.17
N ILE A 165 -1.68 8.66 6.66
CA ILE A 165 -1.87 9.35 5.39
C ILE A 165 -2.62 10.65 5.70
N LYS A 166 -2.03 11.77 5.36
CA LYS A 166 -2.67 13.08 5.48
C LYS A 166 -2.72 13.72 4.10
N GLY A 167 -3.92 14.08 3.65
CA GLY A 167 -4.10 14.79 2.40
C GLY A 167 -4.50 16.25 2.66
N ARG A 168 -3.99 17.16 1.83
CA ARG A 168 -4.44 18.54 1.78
C ARG A 168 -4.68 18.97 0.34
N VAL A 169 -5.67 19.85 0.17
CA VAL A 169 -5.95 20.49 -1.11
C VAL A 169 -4.99 21.67 -1.26
N MET A 170 -4.24 21.73 -2.35
CA MET A 170 -3.37 22.85 -2.66
C MET A 170 -4.08 23.81 -3.61
N GLU A 171 -4.63 23.27 -4.69
CA GLU A 171 -5.37 24.02 -5.72
C GLU A 171 -6.57 23.18 -6.16
N ALA A 172 -7.80 23.70 -6.05
CA ALA A 172 -9.00 22.99 -6.47
C ALA A 172 -10.08 23.90 -7.03
N ASN A 173 -10.93 23.32 -7.89
CA ASN A 173 -12.08 24.03 -8.48
C ASN A 173 -13.34 23.95 -7.59
N GLY A 174 -13.26 23.33 -6.42
CA GLY A 174 -14.35 23.18 -5.47
C GLY A 174 -13.87 22.70 -4.10
N PRO A 175 -14.74 22.74 -3.07
CA PRO A 175 -14.39 22.24 -1.75
C PRO A 175 -14.32 20.71 -1.77
N TYR A 176 -13.27 20.17 -1.14
CA TYR A 176 -13.09 18.74 -0.96
C TYR A 176 -13.03 18.36 0.51
N GLU A 177 -13.52 17.18 0.80
CA GLU A 177 -13.16 16.40 1.95
C GLU A 177 -12.20 15.28 1.54
N ILE A 178 -11.05 15.20 2.22
CA ILE A 178 -10.09 14.11 2.03
C ILE A 178 -10.16 13.22 3.26
N SER A 179 -10.56 11.96 3.06
CA SER A 179 -10.63 10.97 4.13
C SER A 179 -9.85 9.71 3.74
N SER A 180 -9.42 8.93 4.73
CA SER A 180 -8.75 7.65 4.48
C SER A 180 -9.43 6.53 5.24
N ARG A 181 -9.57 5.38 4.60
CA ARG A 181 -10.13 4.15 5.19
C ARG A 181 -9.24 2.97 4.85
N SER A 182 -8.99 2.09 5.82
CA SER A 182 -8.44 0.78 5.54
C SER A 182 -9.58 -0.17 5.22
N LEU A 183 -9.58 -0.76 4.02
CA LEU A 183 -10.58 -1.72 3.59
C LEU A 183 -10.13 -3.17 3.83
N LEU A 184 -8.82 -3.42 3.74
CA LEU A 184 -8.17 -4.71 4.01
C LEU A 184 -6.78 -4.44 4.63
N HIS A 185 -6.22 -5.38 5.39
CA HIS A 185 -4.87 -5.24 5.98
C HIS A 185 -3.76 -4.87 4.97
N LYS A 186 -3.99 -5.14 3.67
CA LYS A 186 -3.06 -4.88 2.57
C LYS A 186 -3.25 -3.54 1.86
N TYR A 187 -4.42 -2.91 1.98
CA TYR A 187 -4.78 -1.73 1.17
C TYR A 187 -5.37 -0.61 2.02
N GLN A 188 -5.01 0.62 1.67
CA GLN A 188 -5.60 1.83 2.24
C GLN A 188 -6.12 2.69 1.09
N THR A 189 -7.37 3.13 1.22
CA THR A 189 -8.03 3.97 0.22
C THR A 189 -8.14 5.39 0.76
N VAL A 190 -7.78 6.38 -0.06
CA VAL A 190 -7.97 7.80 0.19
C VAL A 190 -9.05 8.30 -0.74
N TYR A 191 -10.11 8.84 -0.17
CA TYR A 191 -11.26 9.34 -0.90
C TYR A 191 -11.17 10.85 -1.05
N PHE A 192 -11.47 11.33 -2.25
CA PHE A 192 -11.58 12.75 -2.56
C PHE A 192 -13.04 13.05 -2.88
N VAL A 193 -13.79 13.51 -1.88
CA VAL A 193 -15.23 13.73 -1.98
C VAL A 193 -15.50 15.22 -2.09
N LYS A 194 -16.24 15.63 -3.12
CA LYS A 194 -16.70 17.02 -3.24
C LYS A 194 -17.72 17.30 -2.13
N LYS A 195 -17.56 18.42 -1.40
CA LYS A 195 -18.57 18.90 -0.46
C LYS A 195 -19.73 19.61 -1.16
#